data_AF-A0AA39WKY8-F1
#
_entry.id   AF-A0AA39WKY8-F1
#
_cell.length_a   1.000
_cell.length_b   1.000
_cell.length_c   1.000
_cell.angle_alpha   90.00
_cell.angle_beta   90.00
_cell.angle_gamma   90.00
#
_symmetry.space_group_name_H-M   'P 1'
#
loop_
_entity.id
_entity.type
_entity.pdbx_description
1 polymer ?
#
loop_
_entity_poly.entity_id
_entity_poly.type
_entity_poly.pdbx_seq_one_letter_code
_entity_poly.pdbx_strand_id
1 'polypeptide(L)'
;MGRVAAVLACYVGAALIRQTTAQPTPIPVVGVKTGIDPKTGHRPARQNIHDLYVLGGPHWDLYVLALSALQEVNETDPLSYFSIAGIHGVPYSAWNGVGHVPGDLNYTGFCPHGQTLVSHAVRIADQYLPIQYPTYKGAAQTLRIPFWDWGLQPRLPTAVTFKNITVNGPTGPLTIRNPLYSYRFQPLSIVSEFGFDHAETVGCGRAGSNNVTESDESMDSIARDLSSQVYDVFIRASKFEIMAYQHKGGPSFENPHNTVHNSAGCGNTFAGLACMLHHANVDRYFAMWQAINYQHQMFNSVDTTHGLLGTIAGSNVTVNTPLKPFYNQSLTLHTSGSVTGIREFGYTYPEIDDWSKEPEELANYVRAQVNSLYDRSTDIIPLPCTLNLMLNGSVVGRVALLTMPRTGTASGNIALRDLKGGNQGIDGMGPDEAVKYLSENIEIELRLPNNTVVQIDNAPSLKLEIQDMTYTAPVSNSSFPCLGTARRWPVPMRRFKGN
;
A
#
# COMPACT_ATOMS: atom_id res chain seq x y z
N MET A 1 -12.52 -19.72 60.38
CA MET A 1 -11.30 -18.89 60.28
C MET A 1 -10.86 -18.84 58.82
N GLY A 2 -11.36 -17.86 58.06
CA GLY A 2 -11.03 -17.70 56.64
C GLY A 2 -9.71 -16.97 56.49
N ARG A 3 -8.72 -17.60 55.86
CA ARG A 3 -7.44 -16.98 55.53
C ARG A 3 -7.58 -16.22 54.22
N VAL A 4 -7.57 -14.90 54.29
CA VAL A 4 -7.45 -14.01 53.14
C VAL A 4 -5.98 -14.02 52.70
N ALA A 5 -5.70 -14.48 51.49
CA ALA A 5 -4.40 -14.32 50.85
C ALA A 5 -4.41 -13.00 50.05
N ALA A 6 -3.75 -11.97 50.57
CA ALA A 6 -3.50 -10.74 49.83
C ALA A 6 -2.29 -10.96 48.90
N VAL A 7 -2.51 -10.92 47.59
CA VAL A 7 -1.45 -10.93 46.58
C VAL A 7 -1.13 -9.48 46.22
N LEU A 8 0.06 -9.03 46.59
CA LEU A 8 0.62 -7.74 46.21
C LEU A 8 1.04 -7.80 44.74
N ALA A 9 0.23 -7.24 43.84
CA ALA A 9 0.61 -7.08 42.43
C ALA A 9 1.62 -5.93 42.30
N CYS A 10 2.91 -6.26 42.27
CA CYS A 10 3.96 -5.30 41.92
C CYS A 10 3.91 -5.03 40.40
N TYR A 11 3.31 -3.91 40.00
CA TYR A 11 3.48 -3.37 38.66
C TYR A 11 4.87 -2.76 38.55
N VAL A 12 5.81 -3.48 37.95
CA VAL A 12 7.08 -2.89 37.50
C VAL A 12 6.78 -2.15 36.20
N GLY A 13 6.38 -0.88 36.31
CA GLY A 13 6.42 0.03 35.18
C GLY A 13 7.88 0.14 34.75
N ALA A 14 8.20 -0.34 33.55
CA ALA A 14 9.49 -0.08 32.93
C ALA A 14 9.59 1.44 32.68
N ALA A 15 10.16 2.16 33.64
CA ALA A 15 10.57 3.52 33.43
C ALA A 15 11.68 3.51 32.38
N LEU A 16 11.33 3.84 31.12
CA LEU A 16 12.28 4.23 30.10
C LEU A 16 13.14 5.35 30.70
N ILE A 17 14.40 5.02 31.01
CA ILE A 17 15.40 6.00 31.44
C ILE A 17 15.47 7.06 30.33
N ARG A 18 14.93 8.25 30.62
CA ARG A 18 15.01 9.44 29.76
C ARG A 18 16.45 9.93 29.76
N GLN A 19 17.27 9.41 28.84
CA GLN A 19 18.49 10.10 28.45
C GLN A 19 18.12 11.22 27.47
N THR A 20 17.91 12.43 27.99
CA THR A 20 17.90 13.66 27.17
C THR A 20 19.33 14.03 26.85
N THR A 21 19.98 13.29 25.96
CA THR A 21 21.16 13.81 25.27
C THR A 21 20.65 14.76 24.20
N ALA A 22 20.90 16.07 24.35
CA ALA A 22 20.64 17.04 23.29
C ALA A 22 21.33 16.55 22.01
N GLN A 23 20.53 16.19 21.00
CA GLN A 23 21.07 15.74 19.72
C GLN A 23 21.73 16.94 19.02
N PRO A 24 22.92 16.78 18.44
CA PRO A 24 23.56 17.85 17.68
C PRO A 24 22.68 18.23 16.49
N THR A 25 22.33 19.52 16.40
CA THR A 25 21.65 20.11 15.24
C THR A 25 22.69 20.73 14.30
N PRO A 26 22.53 20.61 12.97
CA PRO A 26 21.39 19.98 12.31
C PRO A 26 21.49 18.44 12.26
N ILE A 27 20.33 17.79 12.34
CA ILE A 27 20.12 16.36 12.19
C ILE A 27 20.13 16.04 10.69
N PRO A 28 21.03 15.16 10.21
CA PRO A 28 21.06 14.76 8.82
C PRO A 28 19.92 13.78 8.49
N VAL A 29 19.29 13.96 7.34
CA VAL A 29 18.24 13.10 6.78
C VAL A 29 18.83 12.25 5.67
N VAL A 30 19.26 11.04 6.01
CA VAL A 30 20.06 10.19 5.10
C VAL A 30 19.39 8.86 4.79
N GLY A 31 18.21 8.63 5.35
CA GLY A 31 17.49 7.38 5.23
C GLY A 31 18.15 6.24 6.01
N VAL A 32 17.54 5.05 5.91
CA VAL A 32 17.91 3.89 6.73
C VAL A 32 18.91 3.03 5.97
N LYS A 33 20.08 2.76 6.59
CA LYS A 33 21.17 2.01 5.94
C LYS A 33 21.25 0.53 6.32
N THR A 34 20.46 0.09 7.29
CA THR A 34 20.44 -1.31 7.72
C THR A 34 19.72 -2.20 6.71
N GLY A 35 20.09 -3.48 6.67
CA GLY A 35 19.45 -4.48 5.79
C GLY A 35 19.79 -4.33 4.30
N ILE A 36 20.72 -3.43 3.94
CA ILE A 36 21.25 -3.32 2.58
C ILE A 36 22.28 -4.44 2.38
N ASP A 37 22.14 -5.22 1.31
CA ASP A 37 23.14 -6.19 0.90
C ASP A 37 24.40 -5.45 0.41
N PRO A 38 25.56 -5.61 1.07
CA PRO A 38 26.77 -4.88 0.70
C PRO A 38 27.37 -5.34 -0.63
N LYS A 39 27.01 -6.52 -1.14
CA LYS A 39 27.53 -7.05 -2.41
C LYS A 39 26.72 -6.60 -3.60
N THR A 40 25.40 -6.75 -3.51
CA THR A 40 24.48 -6.44 -4.63
C THR A 40 23.96 -5.02 -4.55
N GLY A 41 23.98 -4.41 -3.36
CA GLY A 41 23.29 -3.16 -3.08
C GLY A 41 21.79 -3.35 -2.85
N HIS A 42 21.22 -4.56 -2.94
CA HIS A 42 19.79 -4.81 -2.70
C HIS A 42 19.34 -4.18 -1.38
N ARG A 43 18.26 -3.39 -1.43
CA ARG A 43 17.72 -2.64 -0.30
C ARG A 43 16.38 -3.22 0.12
N PRO A 44 16.01 -3.16 1.41
CA PRO A 44 14.68 -3.55 1.83
C PRO A 44 13.59 -2.70 1.16
N ALA A 45 12.54 -3.36 0.66
CA ALA A 45 11.42 -2.69 0.03
C ALA A 45 10.42 -2.14 1.05
N ARG A 46 9.88 -0.95 0.78
CA ARG A 46 8.64 -0.48 1.42
C ARG A 46 7.50 -1.37 0.93
N GLN A 47 6.84 -2.09 1.83
CA GLN A 47 5.78 -3.04 1.49
C GLN A 47 4.42 -2.37 1.44
N ASN A 48 3.46 -2.96 0.71
CA ASN A 48 2.07 -2.53 0.81
C ASN A 48 1.56 -2.82 2.23
N ILE A 49 0.92 -1.86 2.87
CA ILE A 49 0.38 -1.99 4.24
C ILE A 49 -0.64 -3.13 4.35
N HIS A 50 -1.39 -3.43 3.30
CA HIS A 50 -2.34 -4.55 3.28
C HIS A 50 -1.60 -5.88 3.41
N ASP A 51 -0.53 -6.07 2.62
CA ASP A 51 0.28 -7.28 2.65
C ASP A 51 1.03 -7.39 3.98
N LEU A 52 1.60 -6.30 4.47
CA LEU A 52 2.29 -6.26 5.76
C LEU A 52 1.35 -6.65 6.92
N TYR A 53 0.11 -6.14 6.90
CA TYR A 53 -0.91 -6.46 7.90
C TYR A 53 -1.33 -7.92 7.84
N VAL A 54 -1.61 -8.44 6.64
CA VAL A 54 -2.10 -9.82 6.44
C VAL A 54 -1.01 -10.85 6.76
N LEU A 55 0.24 -10.59 6.35
CA LEU A 55 1.38 -11.46 6.66
C LEU A 55 1.67 -11.49 8.17
N GLY A 56 1.50 -10.35 8.85
CA GLY A 56 1.77 -10.22 10.27
C GLY A 56 3.24 -10.50 10.62
N GLY A 57 3.45 -11.06 11.81
CA GLY A 57 4.78 -11.47 12.27
C GLY A 57 5.72 -10.30 12.63
N PRO A 58 7.03 -10.57 12.71
CA PRO A 58 8.00 -9.65 13.31
C PRO A 58 8.05 -8.25 12.69
N HIS A 59 7.92 -8.12 11.36
CA HIS A 59 7.88 -6.80 10.70
C HIS A 59 6.65 -6.01 11.07
N TRP A 60 5.48 -6.65 11.10
CA TRP A 60 4.22 -6.02 11.50
C TRP A 60 4.23 -5.61 12.98
N ASP A 61 4.64 -6.54 13.85
CA ASP A 61 4.76 -6.30 15.29
C ASP A 61 5.68 -5.09 15.57
N LEU A 62 6.86 -5.07 14.96
CA LEU A 62 7.82 -3.97 15.12
C LEU A 62 7.34 -2.67 14.51
N TYR A 63 6.64 -2.70 13.37
CA TYR A 63 6.08 -1.49 12.77
C TYR A 63 5.12 -0.80 13.74
N VAL A 64 4.18 -1.56 14.29
CA VAL A 64 3.16 -1.07 15.23
C VAL A 64 3.80 -0.60 16.54
N LEU A 65 4.70 -1.39 17.13
CA LEU A 65 5.37 -1.05 18.40
C LEU A 65 6.30 0.16 18.26
N ALA A 66 7.10 0.21 17.20
CA ALA A 66 8.00 1.34 16.95
C ALA A 66 7.22 2.63 16.73
N LEU A 67 6.07 2.52 16.09
CA LEU A 67 5.22 3.66 15.80
C LEU A 67 4.50 4.19 17.04
N SER A 68 3.98 3.30 17.89
CA SER A 68 3.48 3.67 19.22
C SER A 68 4.57 4.39 20.02
N ALA A 69 5.77 3.82 20.06
CA ALA A 69 6.90 4.42 20.76
C ALA A 69 7.34 5.77 20.17
N LEU A 70 7.16 6.00 18.87
CA LEU A 70 7.46 7.27 18.20
C LEU A 70 6.44 8.36 18.55
N GLN A 71 5.16 7.98 18.68
CA GLN A 71 4.09 8.90 19.10
C GLN A 71 4.18 9.27 20.59
N GLU A 72 4.80 8.43 21.41
CA GLU A 72 5.04 8.69 22.84
C GLU A 72 6.24 9.62 23.11
N VAL A 73 7.08 9.89 22.10
CA VAL A 73 8.18 10.85 22.24
C VAL A 73 7.59 12.24 22.51
N ASN A 74 8.16 12.97 23.47
CA ASN A 74 7.68 14.30 23.84
C ASN A 74 7.60 15.21 22.61
N GLU A 75 6.47 15.88 22.40
CA GLU A 75 6.23 16.73 21.23
C GLU A 75 7.26 17.86 21.05
N THR A 76 7.94 18.29 22.13
CA THR A 76 9.04 19.27 22.07
C THR A 76 10.35 18.70 21.50
N ASP A 77 10.48 17.38 21.39
CA ASP A 77 11.64 16.74 20.76
C ASP A 77 11.51 16.85 19.23
N PRO A 78 12.54 17.36 18.52
CA PRO A 78 12.50 17.50 17.06
C PRO A 78 12.31 16.17 16.32
N LEU A 79 12.60 15.02 16.94
CA LEU A 79 12.39 13.69 16.37
C LEU A 79 11.08 13.03 16.80
N SER A 80 10.23 13.71 17.58
CA SER A 80 8.90 13.22 17.91
C SER A 80 8.00 13.10 16.68
N TYR A 81 6.99 12.22 16.74
CA TYR A 81 5.97 12.15 15.70
C TYR A 81 5.34 13.53 15.44
N PHE A 82 5.04 14.28 16.50
CA PHE A 82 4.45 15.61 16.40
C PHE A 82 5.35 16.59 15.67
N SER A 83 6.61 16.74 16.09
CA SER A 83 7.54 17.68 15.44
C SER A 83 7.81 17.31 13.99
N ILE A 84 7.90 16.01 13.69
CA ILE A 84 8.05 15.47 12.33
C ILE A 84 6.79 15.75 11.47
N ALA A 85 5.59 15.45 11.96
CA ALA A 85 4.37 15.70 11.23
C ALA A 85 4.09 17.21 11.08
N GLY A 86 4.43 17.99 12.11
CA GLY A 86 4.30 19.44 12.16
C GLY A 86 5.23 20.16 11.20
N ILE A 87 6.28 19.50 10.68
CA ILE A 87 7.03 20.05 9.56
C ILE A 87 6.07 20.37 8.41
N HIS A 88 5.09 19.50 8.11
CA HIS A 88 4.16 19.61 6.98
C HIS A 88 3.24 20.84 7.04
N GLY A 89 3.04 21.46 8.21
CA GLY A 89 2.18 22.62 8.35
C GLY A 89 2.13 23.13 9.79
N VAL A 90 0.94 23.12 10.38
CA VAL A 90 0.71 23.52 11.78
C VAL A 90 1.57 22.66 12.73
N PRO A 91 2.25 23.26 13.73
CA PRO A 91 2.13 24.64 14.22
C PRO A 91 3.11 25.65 13.58
N TYR A 92 3.64 25.37 12.39
CA TYR A 92 4.57 26.26 11.68
C TYR A 92 5.82 26.60 12.51
N SER A 93 6.28 25.64 13.31
CA SER A 93 7.47 25.79 14.13
C SER A 93 8.73 25.60 13.31
N ALA A 94 9.81 26.28 13.72
CA ALA A 94 11.13 26.01 13.17
C ALA A 94 11.52 24.56 13.45
N TRP A 95 12.14 23.92 12.47
CA TRP A 95 12.69 22.57 12.64
C TRP A 95 14.14 22.54 12.18
N ASN A 96 14.99 21.88 12.98
CA ASN A 96 16.39 21.63 12.64
C ASN A 96 17.21 22.88 12.28
N GLY A 97 16.95 23.97 13.00
CA GLY A 97 17.64 25.25 12.81
C GLY A 97 17.12 26.11 11.66
N VAL A 98 16.06 25.69 10.96
CA VAL A 98 15.42 26.46 9.89
C VAL A 98 14.06 26.96 10.36
N GLY A 99 13.91 28.29 10.38
CA GLY A 99 12.68 28.98 10.75
C GLY A 99 12.11 29.85 9.63
N HIS A 100 11.15 30.69 10.00
CA HIS A 100 10.44 31.62 9.11
C HIS A 100 11.39 32.61 8.42
N VAL A 101 11.09 32.90 7.15
CA VAL A 101 11.72 34.01 6.42
C VAL A 101 10.94 35.32 6.64
N PRO A 102 11.61 36.46 6.91
CA PRO A 102 10.92 37.74 7.09
C PRO A 102 10.16 38.17 5.82
N GLY A 103 8.88 38.53 5.97
CA GLY A 103 8.04 39.07 4.89
C GLY A 103 7.13 38.05 4.19
N ASP A 104 7.13 36.79 4.60
CA ASP A 104 6.14 35.81 4.12
C ASP A 104 4.89 35.82 5.03
N LEU A 105 3.72 35.93 4.42
CA LEU A 105 2.41 35.88 5.08
C LEU A 105 1.70 34.53 4.86
N ASN A 106 2.32 33.61 4.10
CA ASN A 106 1.73 32.32 3.75
C ASN A 106 2.29 31.21 4.66
N TYR A 107 1.39 30.59 5.43
CA TYR A 107 1.72 29.54 6.39
C TYR A 107 1.68 28.14 5.75
N THR A 108 2.81 27.63 5.25
CA THR A 108 2.92 26.30 4.61
C THR A 108 4.19 25.56 5.03
N GLY A 109 4.12 24.24 5.28
CA GLY A 109 5.24 23.46 5.86
C GLY A 109 6.18 22.75 4.86
N PHE A 110 6.96 21.76 5.34
CA PHE A 110 7.98 20.97 4.63
C PHE A 110 7.79 19.41 4.78
N CYS A 111 8.45 18.59 3.93
CA CYS A 111 8.37 17.09 3.90
C CYS A 111 9.68 16.49 3.27
N PRO A 112 10.29 15.31 3.63
CA PRO A 112 9.73 14.05 4.21
C PRO A 112 10.57 13.34 5.34
N HIS A 113 10.07 12.18 5.85
CA HIS A 113 10.53 11.50 7.08
C HIS A 113 10.52 9.95 7.01
N GLY A 114 11.36 9.28 7.81
CA GLY A 114 11.28 7.82 7.99
C GLY A 114 12.36 7.14 8.85
N GLN A 115 13.51 7.79 9.09
CA GLN A 115 14.63 7.17 9.81
C GLN A 115 14.37 6.92 11.30
N THR A 116 13.59 7.79 11.97
CA THR A 116 13.31 7.67 13.40
C THR A 116 12.50 6.41 13.73
N LEU A 117 11.55 6.04 12.87
CA LEU A 117 10.72 4.84 13.05
C LEU A 117 11.58 3.58 13.16
N VAL A 118 12.57 3.41 12.26
CA VAL A 118 13.44 2.22 12.28
C VAL A 118 14.34 2.22 13.50
N SER A 119 14.85 3.38 13.95
CA SER A 119 15.62 3.46 15.20
C SER A 119 14.82 2.95 16.42
N HIS A 120 13.53 3.28 16.49
CA HIS A 120 12.65 2.74 17.53
C HIS A 120 12.46 1.23 17.39
N ALA A 121 12.27 0.72 16.16
CA ALA A 121 12.12 -0.71 15.89
C ALA A 121 13.37 -1.51 16.32
N VAL A 122 14.56 -1.02 15.99
CA VAL A 122 15.84 -1.65 16.37
C VAL A 122 15.99 -1.71 17.89
N ARG A 123 15.64 -0.62 18.60
CA ARG A 123 15.70 -0.56 20.06
C ARG A 123 14.68 -1.50 20.73
N ILE A 124 13.50 -1.66 20.15
CA ILE A 124 12.47 -2.57 20.66
C ILE A 124 12.86 -4.02 20.37
N ALA A 125 13.45 -4.31 19.21
CA ALA A 125 13.97 -5.65 18.88
C ALA A 125 15.00 -6.15 19.90
N ASP A 126 15.82 -5.25 20.46
CA ASP A 126 16.81 -5.57 21.50
C ASP A 126 16.20 -6.00 22.84
N GLN A 127 14.88 -5.88 23.03
CA GLN A 127 14.18 -6.25 24.25
C GLN A 127 13.56 -7.65 24.19
N TYR A 128 13.46 -8.27 23.01
CA TYR A 128 12.86 -9.58 22.85
C TYR A 128 13.68 -10.67 23.55
N LEU A 129 12.98 -11.74 23.98
CA LEU A 129 13.62 -12.90 24.58
C LEU A 129 14.72 -13.48 23.66
N PRO A 130 15.79 -14.09 24.20
CA PRO A 130 16.92 -14.58 23.42
C PRO A 130 16.56 -15.48 22.23
N ILE A 131 15.48 -16.27 22.35
CA ILE A 131 15.01 -17.16 21.29
C ILE A 131 14.33 -16.42 20.13
N GLN A 132 13.73 -15.26 20.38
CA GLN A 132 13.04 -14.42 19.38
C GLN A 132 13.94 -13.30 18.85
N TYR A 133 14.93 -12.87 19.65
CA TYR A 133 15.82 -11.75 19.35
C TYR A 133 16.41 -11.78 17.93
N PRO A 134 17.01 -12.88 17.42
CA PRO A 134 17.60 -12.88 16.08
C PRO A 134 16.59 -12.55 14.98
N THR A 135 15.37 -13.11 15.08
CA THR A 135 14.28 -12.88 14.13
C THR A 135 13.81 -11.43 14.16
N TYR A 136 13.54 -10.89 15.35
CA TYR A 136 13.09 -9.50 15.50
C TYR A 136 14.19 -8.50 15.13
N LYS A 137 15.46 -8.79 15.43
CA LYS A 137 16.58 -7.93 15.02
C LYS A 137 16.72 -7.88 13.50
N GLY A 138 16.62 -9.03 12.82
CA GLY A 138 16.64 -9.09 11.35
C GLY A 138 15.45 -8.34 10.72
N ALA A 139 14.26 -8.48 11.31
CA ALA A 139 13.08 -7.74 10.86
C ALA A 139 13.25 -6.23 11.05
N ALA A 140 13.77 -5.76 12.20
CA ALA A 140 14.02 -4.35 12.45
C ALA A 140 15.05 -3.76 11.48
N GLN A 141 16.11 -4.51 11.14
CA GLN A 141 17.12 -4.06 10.18
C GLN A 141 16.57 -3.87 8.77
N THR A 142 15.56 -4.66 8.39
CA THR A 142 14.93 -4.63 7.06
C THR A 142 13.61 -3.85 7.04
N LEU A 143 13.17 -3.30 8.17
CA LEU A 143 11.93 -2.55 8.25
C LEU A 143 12.02 -1.24 7.46
N ARG A 144 10.97 -0.93 6.70
CA ARG A 144 10.75 0.36 6.04
C ARG A 144 9.28 0.76 6.23
N ILE A 145 8.98 2.06 6.12
CA ILE A 145 7.58 2.51 6.20
C ILE A 145 6.76 1.88 5.05
N PRO A 146 5.61 1.27 5.32
CA PRO A 146 4.76 0.71 4.27
C PRO A 146 4.02 1.81 3.49
N PHE A 147 3.45 1.46 2.35
CA PHE A 147 2.64 2.34 1.50
C PHE A 147 1.19 1.87 1.41
N TRP A 148 0.25 2.79 1.20
CA TRP A 148 -1.15 2.50 0.93
C TRP A 148 -1.48 2.72 -0.56
N ASP A 149 -1.67 1.62 -1.30
CA ASP A 149 -1.95 1.67 -2.74
C ASP A 149 -3.41 1.99 -3.05
N TRP A 150 -3.81 3.23 -2.81
CA TRP A 150 -5.16 3.71 -3.10
C TRP A 150 -5.53 3.70 -4.60
N GLY A 151 -4.55 3.61 -5.50
CA GLY A 151 -4.79 3.46 -6.95
C GLY A 151 -5.29 2.05 -7.31
N LEU A 152 -4.92 1.04 -6.53
CA LEU A 152 -5.37 -0.35 -6.68
C LEU A 152 -6.51 -0.70 -5.69
N GLN A 153 -6.37 -0.29 -4.43
CA GLN A 153 -7.28 -0.53 -3.31
C GLN A 153 -7.62 0.80 -2.61
N PRO A 154 -8.66 1.51 -3.07
CA PRO A 154 -8.94 2.89 -2.68
C PRO A 154 -9.45 3.05 -1.24
N ARG A 155 -10.03 2.02 -0.64
CA ARG A 155 -10.48 2.06 0.76
C ARG A 155 -9.33 2.20 1.74
N LEU A 156 -9.62 2.69 2.95
CA LEU A 156 -8.62 2.77 4.01
C LEU A 156 -8.04 1.38 4.31
N PRO A 157 -6.73 1.28 4.62
CA PRO A 157 -6.17 0.00 5.01
C PRO A 157 -6.85 -0.57 6.25
N THR A 158 -7.21 -1.85 6.25
CA THR A 158 -7.89 -2.48 7.41
C THR A 158 -7.20 -2.17 8.73
N ALA A 159 -5.86 -2.19 8.72
CA ALA A 159 -4.96 -1.83 9.82
C ALA A 159 -5.23 -0.48 10.48
N VAL A 160 -5.83 0.50 9.79
CA VAL A 160 -6.09 1.85 10.32
C VAL A 160 -7.52 2.02 10.84
N THR A 161 -8.39 1.01 10.72
CA THR A 161 -9.84 1.17 10.93
C THR A 161 -10.31 0.88 12.35
N PHE A 162 -9.48 0.24 13.18
CA PHE A 162 -9.82 -0.16 14.54
C PHE A 162 -9.03 0.59 15.59
N LYS A 163 -9.65 0.88 16.74
CA LYS A 163 -9.08 1.70 17.82
C LYS A 163 -7.94 1.02 18.59
N ASN A 164 -7.94 -0.31 18.64
CA ASN A 164 -6.96 -1.12 19.38
C ASN A 164 -6.41 -2.21 18.49
N ILE A 165 -5.12 -2.51 18.65
CA ILE A 165 -4.38 -3.47 17.82
C ILE A 165 -3.65 -4.45 18.71
N THR A 166 -3.62 -5.72 18.31
CA THR A 166 -2.88 -6.77 19.03
C THR A 166 -1.65 -7.17 18.22
N VAL A 167 -0.50 -7.19 18.90
CA VAL A 167 0.81 -7.56 18.34
C VAL A 167 1.57 -8.42 19.35
N ASN A 168 2.59 -9.14 18.89
CA ASN A 168 3.52 -9.80 19.81
C ASN A 168 4.55 -8.77 20.26
N GLY A 169 4.65 -8.53 21.57
CA GLY A 169 5.70 -7.71 22.15
C GLY A 169 6.84 -8.53 22.73
N PRO A 170 7.85 -7.86 23.31
CA PRO A 170 9.03 -8.50 23.87
C PRO A 170 8.76 -9.59 24.91
N THR A 171 7.64 -9.49 25.64
CA THR A 171 7.24 -10.41 26.71
C THR A 171 6.00 -11.25 26.36
N GLY A 172 5.57 -11.25 25.10
CA GLY A 172 4.37 -11.94 24.63
C GLY A 172 3.31 -10.99 24.03
N PRO A 173 2.13 -11.53 23.67
CA PRO A 173 1.06 -10.75 23.06
C PRO A 173 0.60 -9.59 23.94
N LEU A 174 0.43 -8.40 23.34
CA LEU A 174 -0.21 -7.27 23.99
C LEU A 174 -1.18 -6.56 23.04
N THR A 175 -2.23 -5.99 23.62
CA THR A 175 -3.16 -5.10 22.91
C THR A 175 -2.86 -3.66 23.33
N ILE A 176 -2.59 -2.80 22.35
CA ILE A 176 -2.34 -1.38 22.55
C ILE A 176 -3.37 -0.54 21.81
N ARG A 177 -3.46 0.75 22.14
CA ARG A 177 -4.15 1.72 21.28
C ARG A 177 -3.47 1.67 19.91
N ASN A 178 -4.25 1.57 18.84
CA ASN A 178 -3.72 1.47 17.50
C ASN A 178 -3.09 2.81 17.10
N PRO A 179 -1.75 2.90 16.96
CA PRO A 179 -1.11 4.15 16.58
C PRO A 179 -1.47 4.58 15.16
N LEU A 180 -1.93 3.64 14.31
CA LEU A 180 -2.37 3.92 12.94
C LEU A 180 -3.76 4.54 12.83
N TYR A 181 -4.60 4.39 13.87
CA TYR A 181 -5.99 4.86 13.86
C TYR A 181 -6.09 6.37 14.00
N SER A 182 -5.41 6.93 15.00
CA SER A 182 -5.35 8.38 15.21
C SER A 182 -4.13 8.76 16.05
N TYR A 183 -3.60 9.96 15.83
CA TYR A 183 -2.57 10.54 16.69
C TYR A 183 -3.24 11.28 17.84
N ARG A 184 -2.80 11.06 19.08
CA ARG A 184 -3.28 11.79 20.25
C ARG A 184 -2.28 12.87 20.64
N PHE A 185 -2.71 14.12 20.62
CA PHE A 185 -1.87 15.24 21.05
C PHE A 185 -1.54 15.13 22.54
N GLN A 186 -0.30 15.43 22.92
CA GLN A 186 0.13 15.39 24.32
C GLN A 186 -0.37 16.66 25.05
N PRO A 187 0.10 17.88 24.74
CA PRO A 187 -0.58 19.13 25.08
C PRO A 187 -1.52 19.61 23.95
N LEU A 188 -2.84 19.58 24.20
CA LEU A 188 -3.84 20.11 23.26
C LEU A 188 -3.66 21.60 22.94
N SER A 189 -3.12 22.39 23.87
CA SER A 189 -3.02 23.85 23.75
C SER A 189 -2.19 24.33 22.56
N ILE A 190 -1.22 23.54 22.09
CA ILE A 190 -0.34 23.94 20.97
C ILE A 190 -1.12 24.00 19.65
N VAL A 191 -2.11 23.11 19.48
CA VAL A 191 -2.83 22.95 18.22
C VAL A 191 -4.22 23.61 18.24
N SER A 192 -4.80 23.83 19.41
CA SER A 192 -6.08 24.56 19.55
C SER A 192 -6.01 25.99 19.01
N GLU A 193 -4.85 26.64 19.10
CA GLU A 193 -4.63 27.98 18.52
C GLU A 193 -4.80 28.00 16.99
N PHE A 194 -4.72 26.84 16.35
CA PHE A 194 -4.85 26.65 14.90
C PHE A 194 -6.16 25.95 14.51
N GLY A 195 -7.15 25.91 15.41
CA GLY A 195 -8.47 25.32 15.15
C GLY A 195 -8.53 23.79 15.29
N PHE A 196 -7.51 23.16 15.89
CA PHE A 196 -7.54 21.74 16.23
C PHE A 196 -8.04 21.56 17.67
N ASP A 197 -9.36 21.58 17.84
CA ASP A 197 -10.01 21.52 19.16
C ASP A 197 -10.18 20.09 19.69
N HIS A 198 -9.66 19.09 18.99
CA HIS A 198 -9.78 17.68 19.34
C HIS A 198 -8.48 17.13 19.93
N ALA A 199 -8.59 16.33 20.98
CA ALA A 199 -7.45 15.69 21.65
C ALA A 199 -6.70 14.68 20.76
N GLU A 200 -7.30 14.27 19.65
CA GLU A 200 -6.72 13.38 18.67
C GLU A 200 -7.15 13.76 17.26
N THR A 201 -6.41 13.27 16.27
CA THR A 201 -6.74 13.48 14.87
C THR A 201 -8.03 12.74 14.47
N VAL A 202 -8.81 13.37 13.58
CA VAL A 202 -10.15 12.91 13.18
C VAL A 202 -10.24 12.86 11.66
N GLY A 203 -10.34 11.67 11.09
CA GLY A 203 -10.68 11.41 9.69
C GLY A 203 -12.16 11.07 9.55
N CYS A 204 -12.85 11.76 8.64
CA CYS A 204 -14.30 11.75 8.36
C CYS A 204 -15.21 11.72 9.60
N GLY A 205 -16.18 12.61 9.69
CA GLY A 205 -17.16 12.57 10.78
C GLY A 205 -17.52 13.94 11.35
N ARG A 206 -18.48 13.92 12.28
CA ARG A 206 -19.07 15.09 12.92
C ARG A 206 -18.68 15.15 14.39
N ALA A 207 -18.55 16.34 14.95
CA ALA A 207 -18.31 16.57 16.39
C ALA A 207 -17.08 15.82 16.98
N GLY A 208 -16.01 15.65 16.19
CA GLY A 208 -14.72 15.14 16.68
C GLY A 208 -14.59 13.63 16.79
N SER A 209 -15.46 12.85 16.12
CA SER A 209 -15.32 11.38 16.06
C SER A 209 -14.89 10.90 14.67
N ASN A 210 -13.94 9.97 14.64
CA ASN A 210 -13.52 9.25 13.44
C ASN A 210 -14.66 8.36 12.89
N ASN A 211 -14.93 8.44 11.59
CA ASN A 211 -15.95 7.67 10.88
C ASN A 211 -15.35 6.98 9.65
N VAL A 212 -14.81 5.78 9.89
CA VAL A 212 -14.17 4.96 8.85
C VAL A 212 -15.13 4.62 7.71
N THR A 213 -16.41 4.36 8.02
CA THR A 213 -17.39 3.99 6.99
C THR A 213 -17.59 5.14 6.00
N GLU A 214 -17.68 6.37 6.50
CA GLU A 214 -17.80 7.57 5.66
C GLU A 214 -16.52 7.83 4.87
N SER A 215 -15.33 7.61 5.44
CA SER A 215 -14.07 7.62 4.69
C SER A 215 -14.06 6.59 3.56
N ASP A 216 -14.47 5.35 3.83
CA ASP A 216 -14.48 4.28 2.83
C ASP A 216 -15.51 4.54 1.72
N GLU A 217 -16.69 5.04 2.06
CA GLU A 217 -17.72 5.43 1.08
C GLU A 217 -17.24 6.59 0.19
N SER A 218 -16.60 7.59 0.79
CA SER A 218 -15.97 8.71 0.08
C SER A 218 -14.87 8.22 -0.87
N MET A 219 -13.99 7.33 -0.39
CA MET A 219 -12.92 6.75 -1.22
C MET A 219 -13.44 5.82 -2.32
N ASP A 220 -14.48 5.02 -2.06
CA ASP A 220 -15.12 4.18 -3.07
C ASP A 220 -15.74 5.01 -4.19
N SER A 221 -16.27 6.20 -3.88
CA SER A 221 -16.90 7.09 -4.87
C SER A 221 -15.93 7.60 -5.95
N ILE A 222 -14.64 7.69 -5.62
CA ILE A 222 -13.56 8.16 -6.51
C ILE A 222 -12.66 7.02 -7.03
N ALA A 223 -12.94 5.78 -6.67
CA ALA A 223 -12.10 4.60 -6.93
C ALA A 223 -11.66 4.45 -8.39
N ARG A 224 -12.63 4.58 -9.31
CA ARG A 224 -12.38 4.45 -10.76
C ARG A 224 -11.48 5.58 -11.26
N ASP A 225 -11.78 6.80 -10.83
CA ASP A 225 -11.03 7.99 -11.24
C ASP A 225 -9.59 7.94 -10.72
N LEU A 226 -9.36 7.47 -9.49
CA LEU A 226 -8.02 7.30 -8.94
C LEU A 226 -7.18 6.31 -9.76
N SER A 227 -7.72 5.12 -10.04
CA SER A 227 -7.01 4.11 -10.85
C SER A 227 -6.70 4.63 -12.25
N SER A 228 -7.67 5.31 -12.89
CA SER A 228 -7.48 5.88 -14.23
C SER A 228 -6.49 7.03 -14.24
N GLN A 229 -6.55 7.95 -13.27
CA GLN A 229 -5.62 9.08 -13.17
C GLN A 229 -4.17 8.60 -12.93
N VAL A 230 -3.98 7.62 -12.04
CA VAL A 230 -2.64 7.04 -11.80
C VAL A 230 -2.08 6.44 -13.09
N TYR A 231 -2.87 5.62 -13.79
CA TYR A 231 -2.43 5.01 -15.04
C TYR A 231 -2.15 6.05 -16.13
N ASP A 232 -3.04 7.04 -16.28
CA ASP A 232 -2.89 8.14 -17.24
C ASP A 232 -1.58 8.91 -17.07
N VAL A 233 -1.13 9.15 -15.84
CA VAL A 233 0.18 9.78 -15.58
C VAL A 233 1.30 8.92 -16.16
N PHE A 234 1.30 7.62 -15.90
CA PHE A 234 2.34 6.71 -16.42
C PHE A 234 2.39 6.63 -17.94
N ILE A 235 1.23 6.67 -18.61
CA ILE A 235 1.17 6.50 -20.07
C ILE A 235 1.26 7.82 -20.86
N ARG A 236 0.98 8.97 -20.24
CA ARG A 236 0.90 10.26 -20.95
C ARG A 236 1.92 11.31 -20.49
N ALA A 237 2.40 11.26 -19.24
CA ALA A 237 3.38 12.23 -18.76
C ALA A 237 4.80 11.72 -19.03
N SER A 238 5.52 12.33 -19.97
CA SER A 238 6.92 12.01 -20.29
C SER A 238 7.93 13.04 -19.76
N LYS A 239 7.45 14.09 -19.09
CA LYS A 239 8.27 15.13 -18.46
C LYS A 239 8.01 15.20 -16.97
N PHE A 240 9.07 15.38 -16.19
CA PHE A 240 8.99 15.41 -14.73
C PHE A 240 7.99 16.46 -14.24
N GLU A 241 8.05 17.68 -14.76
CA GLU A 241 7.20 18.78 -14.31
C GLU A 241 5.71 18.56 -14.61
N ILE A 242 5.37 17.79 -15.65
CA ILE A 242 3.98 17.44 -15.99
C ILE A 242 3.49 16.34 -15.05
N MET A 243 4.32 15.34 -14.77
CA MET A 243 4.00 14.26 -13.83
C MET A 243 3.90 14.78 -12.39
N ALA A 244 4.77 15.71 -12.00
CA ALA A 244 4.91 16.13 -10.62
C ALA A 244 3.89 17.18 -10.20
N TYR A 245 3.57 18.14 -11.09
CA TYR A 245 2.85 19.35 -10.68
C TYR A 245 1.54 19.55 -11.45
N GLN A 246 0.45 19.76 -10.71
CA GLN A 246 -0.88 20.06 -11.23
C GLN A 246 -0.90 21.37 -12.04
N HIS A 247 -0.18 22.42 -11.62
CA HIS A 247 -0.24 23.74 -12.27
C HIS A 247 0.40 23.77 -13.68
N LYS A 248 1.18 22.76 -14.05
CA LYS A 248 1.78 22.67 -15.40
C LYS A 248 0.79 22.23 -16.46
N GLY A 249 -0.38 21.72 -16.07
CA GLY A 249 -1.39 21.19 -16.98
C GLY A 249 -1.00 19.82 -17.54
N GLY A 250 -1.93 18.88 -17.52
CA GLY A 250 -1.69 17.49 -17.92
C GLY A 250 -1.90 16.51 -16.74
N PRO A 251 -1.60 15.23 -16.96
CA PRO A 251 -1.78 14.22 -15.92
C PRO A 251 -0.60 14.26 -14.95
N SER A 252 -0.87 14.69 -13.71
CA SER A 252 0.09 14.71 -12.60
C SER A 252 -0.36 13.80 -11.46
N PHE A 253 0.58 13.26 -10.67
CA PHE A 253 0.26 12.53 -9.43
C PHE A 253 -0.25 13.44 -8.31
N GLU A 254 -0.01 14.76 -8.41
CA GLU A 254 -0.55 15.74 -7.46
C GLU A 254 -2.10 15.78 -7.48
N ASN A 255 -2.73 15.56 -8.64
CA ASN A 255 -4.19 15.53 -8.76
C ASN A 255 -4.86 14.40 -7.94
N PRO A 256 -4.53 13.12 -8.15
CA PRO A 256 -5.12 12.06 -7.35
C PRO A 256 -4.61 12.09 -5.90
N HIS A 257 -3.40 12.61 -5.62
CA HIS A 257 -2.96 12.93 -4.26
C HIS A 257 -3.93 13.87 -3.54
N ASN A 258 -4.24 15.02 -4.13
CA ASN A 258 -5.17 16.01 -3.55
C ASN A 258 -6.56 15.42 -3.35
N THR A 259 -7.00 14.58 -4.28
CA THR A 259 -8.30 13.90 -4.21
C THR A 259 -8.35 12.94 -3.01
N VAL A 260 -7.28 12.16 -2.76
CA VAL A 260 -7.20 11.25 -1.61
C VAL A 260 -7.22 12.01 -0.29
N HIS A 261 -6.45 13.10 -0.16
CA HIS A 261 -6.49 13.96 1.05
C HIS A 261 -7.90 14.42 1.37
N ASN A 262 -8.62 14.95 0.37
CA ASN A 262 -9.98 15.44 0.53
C ASN A 262 -10.97 14.33 0.86
N SER A 263 -10.89 13.20 0.16
CA SER A 263 -11.86 12.12 0.29
C SER A 263 -11.65 11.28 1.54
N ALA A 264 -10.41 10.94 1.89
CA ALA A 264 -10.13 10.11 3.06
C ALA A 264 -10.38 10.86 4.39
N GLY A 265 -10.20 12.19 4.39
CA GLY A 265 -10.51 13.07 5.53
C GLY A 265 -11.93 13.64 5.52
N CYS A 266 -12.66 13.58 4.40
CA CYS A 266 -13.93 14.29 4.18
C CYS A 266 -13.82 15.80 4.45
N GLY A 267 -12.70 16.40 4.04
CA GLY A 267 -12.38 17.81 4.32
C GLY A 267 -11.96 18.12 5.76
N ASN A 268 -11.99 17.15 6.67
CA ASN A 268 -11.32 17.27 7.98
C ASN A 268 -9.82 17.03 7.82
N THR A 269 -9.09 17.11 8.93
CA THR A 269 -7.67 16.78 8.91
C THR A 269 -7.49 15.31 8.53
N PHE A 270 -7.00 15.07 7.33
CA PHE A 270 -6.34 13.81 6.97
C PHE A 270 -5.00 13.73 7.73
N ALA A 271 -5.07 13.76 9.06
CA ALA A 271 -3.92 13.74 9.94
C ALA A 271 -3.92 12.47 10.75
N GLY A 272 -2.71 11.93 10.88
CA GLY A 272 -2.46 10.58 11.38
C GLY A 272 -1.55 9.85 10.40
N LEU A 273 -1.28 8.59 10.70
CA LEU A 273 -0.33 7.80 9.92
C LEU A 273 -0.82 7.40 8.54
N ALA A 274 -2.13 7.44 8.29
CA ALA A 274 -2.68 7.30 6.95
C ALA A 274 -2.07 8.33 5.97
N CYS A 275 -1.74 9.53 6.44
CA CYS A 275 -1.03 10.54 5.64
C CYS A 275 0.39 10.07 5.26
N MET A 276 1.13 9.48 6.19
CA MET A 276 2.47 8.97 5.88
C MET A 276 2.43 7.74 4.95
N LEU A 277 1.44 6.85 5.11
CA LEU A 277 1.20 5.73 4.19
C LEU A 277 0.83 6.20 2.78
N HIS A 278 0.00 7.26 2.71
CA HIS A 278 -0.40 7.91 1.47
C HIS A 278 0.82 8.50 0.74
N HIS A 279 1.64 9.30 1.43
CA HIS A 279 2.84 9.90 0.83
C HIS A 279 3.93 8.87 0.49
N ALA A 280 4.02 7.75 1.22
CA ALA A 280 4.87 6.64 0.82
C ALA A 280 4.42 6.02 -0.53
N ASN A 281 3.11 6.02 -0.82
CA ASN A 281 2.61 5.57 -2.13
C ASN A 281 2.83 6.62 -3.23
N VAL A 282 2.75 7.92 -2.91
CA VAL A 282 3.11 8.97 -3.89
C VAL A 282 4.59 8.89 -4.26
N ASP A 283 5.48 8.69 -3.27
CA ASP A 283 6.91 8.43 -3.51
C ASP A 283 7.12 7.16 -4.36
N ARG A 284 6.33 6.10 -4.15
CA ARG A 284 6.33 4.91 -5.01
C ARG A 284 5.97 5.23 -6.45
N TYR A 285 4.93 6.04 -6.68
CA TYR A 285 4.55 6.46 -8.03
C TYR A 285 5.66 7.28 -8.72
N PHE A 286 6.27 8.21 -8.00
CA PHE A 286 7.42 8.97 -8.51
C PHE A 286 8.59 8.05 -8.88
N ALA A 287 8.96 7.14 -7.98
CA ALA A 287 10.07 6.22 -8.20
C ALA A 287 9.83 5.30 -9.40
N MET A 288 8.62 4.74 -9.55
CA MET A 288 8.27 3.93 -10.72
C MET A 288 8.30 4.78 -12.00
N TRP A 289 7.81 6.02 -11.95
CA TRP A 289 7.81 6.91 -13.12
C TRP A 289 9.23 7.28 -13.54
N GLN A 290 10.12 7.56 -12.58
CA GLN A 290 11.54 7.83 -12.83
C GLN A 290 12.25 6.59 -13.38
N ALA A 291 11.93 5.39 -12.91
CA ALA A 291 12.49 4.17 -13.48
C ALA A 291 12.06 3.96 -14.95
N ILE A 292 10.80 4.26 -15.29
CA ILE A 292 10.29 4.20 -16.68
C ILE A 292 10.92 5.30 -17.56
N ASN A 293 11.00 6.52 -17.04
CA ASN A 293 11.48 7.71 -17.75
C ASN A 293 12.94 8.03 -17.38
N TYR A 294 13.80 7.02 -17.36
CA TYR A 294 15.16 7.12 -16.81
C TYR A 294 16.07 8.16 -17.50
N GLN A 295 15.74 8.57 -18.72
CA GLN A 295 16.45 9.63 -19.45
C GLN A 295 16.06 11.05 -19.00
N HIS A 296 14.91 11.20 -18.35
CA HIS A 296 14.30 12.48 -17.96
C HIS A 296 13.71 12.42 -16.53
N GLN A 297 14.48 11.87 -15.60
CA GLN A 297 14.05 11.60 -14.21
C GLN A 297 13.88 12.85 -13.34
N MET A 298 14.32 14.02 -13.83
CA MET A 298 14.32 15.28 -13.10
C MET A 298 14.00 16.44 -14.02
N PHE A 299 13.33 17.45 -13.46
CA PHE A 299 13.13 18.72 -14.11
C PHE A 299 14.45 19.50 -14.23
N ASN A 300 14.59 20.25 -15.31
CA ASN A 300 15.71 21.17 -15.55
C ASN A 300 15.21 22.60 -15.78
N SER A 301 13.92 22.84 -15.57
CA SER A 301 13.27 24.14 -15.71
C SER A 301 13.34 24.97 -14.43
N VAL A 302 13.13 26.27 -14.59
CA VAL A 302 12.93 27.21 -13.48
C VAL A 302 11.43 27.42 -13.30
N ASP A 303 10.97 27.41 -12.06
CA ASP A 303 9.59 27.74 -11.70
C ASP A 303 9.51 28.84 -10.65
N THR A 304 8.35 29.46 -10.49
CA THR A 304 8.13 30.49 -9.47
C THR A 304 7.32 29.91 -8.32
N THR A 305 7.84 29.95 -7.10
CA THR A 305 7.10 29.44 -5.93
C THR A 305 6.00 30.39 -5.45
N HIS A 306 4.91 29.83 -4.91
CA HIS A 306 3.87 30.57 -4.20
C HIS A 306 4.21 30.90 -2.74
N GLY A 307 5.40 30.48 -2.27
CA GLY A 307 5.87 30.68 -0.89
C GLY A 307 5.72 29.43 -0.04
N LEU A 308 6.75 29.17 0.77
CA LEU A 308 6.82 28.14 1.82
C LEU A 308 7.45 28.76 3.06
N LEU A 309 7.27 28.20 4.26
CA LEU A 309 7.82 28.74 5.51
C LEU A 309 9.32 29.10 5.45
N GLY A 310 10.10 28.34 4.67
CA GLY A 310 11.53 28.60 4.43
C GLY A 310 11.89 29.23 3.08
N THR A 311 10.91 29.55 2.21
CA THR A 311 11.14 29.97 0.82
C THR A 311 10.19 31.11 0.44
N ILE A 312 10.75 32.27 0.12
CA ILE A 312 9.99 33.49 -0.18
C ILE A 312 9.13 33.30 -1.44
N ALA A 313 7.86 33.68 -1.37
CA ALA A 313 6.94 33.72 -2.50
C ALA A 313 7.48 34.58 -3.67
N GLY A 314 7.28 34.14 -4.90
CA GLY A 314 7.80 34.81 -6.10
C GLY A 314 9.28 34.51 -6.41
N SER A 315 9.98 33.74 -5.56
CA SER A 315 11.36 33.33 -5.84
C SER A 315 11.43 32.18 -6.86
N ASN A 316 12.54 32.15 -7.59
CA ASN A 316 12.82 31.10 -8.57
C ASN A 316 13.23 29.79 -7.87
N VAL A 317 12.56 28.70 -8.22
CA VAL A 317 12.86 27.33 -7.80
C VAL A 317 13.51 26.58 -8.96
N THR A 318 14.58 25.87 -8.65
CA THR A 318 15.37 25.06 -9.58
C THR A 318 15.68 23.71 -8.93
N VAL A 319 16.27 22.79 -9.69
CA VAL A 319 16.76 21.50 -9.18
C VAL A 319 17.77 21.64 -8.02
N ASN A 320 18.43 22.81 -7.91
CA ASN A 320 19.41 23.13 -6.88
C ASN A 320 18.85 24.00 -5.74
N THR A 321 17.55 24.33 -5.76
CA THR A 321 16.94 25.08 -4.68
C THR A 321 16.97 24.23 -3.40
N PRO A 322 17.43 24.78 -2.26
CA PRO A 322 17.48 24.05 -1.00
C PRO A 322 16.09 23.57 -0.55
N LEU A 323 15.96 22.26 -0.37
CA LEU A 323 14.84 21.57 0.27
C LEU A 323 14.97 21.70 1.78
N LYS A 324 14.72 22.91 2.27
CA LYS A 324 14.62 23.18 3.70
C LYS A 324 13.53 22.30 4.33
N PRO A 325 13.68 21.86 5.58
CA PRO A 325 14.83 22.01 6.49
C PRO A 325 15.78 20.80 6.47
N PHE A 326 15.85 20.06 5.36
CA PHE A 326 16.50 18.75 5.32
C PHE A 326 17.98 18.89 4.99
N TYR A 327 18.84 18.47 5.92
CA TYR A 327 20.29 18.45 5.73
C TYR A 327 20.76 17.06 5.34
N ASN A 328 21.78 16.97 4.47
CA ASN A 328 22.45 15.73 4.14
C ASN A 328 23.53 15.39 5.18
N GLN A 329 24.26 14.29 4.95
CA GLN A 329 25.33 13.81 5.83
C GLN A 329 26.46 14.85 6.05
N SER A 330 26.70 15.73 5.08
CA SER A 330 27.71 16.79 5.14
C SER A 330 27.18 18.09 5.76
N LEU A 331 25.96 18.06 6.33
CA LEU A 331 25.27 19.21 6.90
C LEU A 331 25.05 20.35 5.91
N THR A 332 24.89 20.01 4.62
CA THR A 332 24.36 20.94 3.61
C THR A 332 22.91 20.60 3.31
N LEU A 333 22.10 21.60 2.99
CA LEU A 333 20.69 21.36 2.67
C LEU A 333 20.58 20.47 1.42
N HIS A 334 19.69 19.50 1.49
CA HIS A 334 19.28 18.73 0.32
C HIS A 334 18.73 19.65 -0.75
N THR A 335 18.85 19.22 -1.99
CA THR A 335 18.21 19.79 -3.18
C THR A 335 17.49 18.66 -3.92
N SER A 336 16.58 19.00 -4.84
CA SER A 336 15.93 17.99 -5.70
C SER A 336 16.98 17.13 -6.43
N GLY A 337 18.08 17.74 -6.88
CA GLY A 337 19.20 17.01 -7.49
C GLY A 337 19.85 15.99 -6.55
N SER A 338 20.04 16.34 -5.28
CA SER A 338 20.64 15.43 -4.28
C SER A 338 19.73 14.28 -3.84
N VAL A 339 18.43 14.34 -4.16
CA VAL A 339 17.42 13.36 -3.74
C VAL A 339 16.71 12.70 -4.92
N THR A 340 17.32 12.76 -6.11
CA THR A 340 16.77 12.19 -7.34
C THR A 340 16.50 10.69 -7.22
N GLY A 341 17.39 9.95 -6.55
CA GLY A 341 17.30 8.51 -6.37
C GLY A 341 16.87 8.10 -4.97
N ILE A 342 16.08 7.04 -4.90
CA ILE A 342 15.65 6.42 -3.63
C ILE A 342 16.73 5.51 -3.03
N ARG A 343 17.68 5.04 -3.85
CA ARG A 343 18.79 4.18 -3.45
C ARG A 343 19.63 4.84 -2.36
N GLU A 344 19.87 6.14 -2.50
CA GLU A 344 20.64 7.00 -1.60
C GLU A 344 20.00 7.09 -0.22
N PHE A 345 18.73 6.72 -0.06
CA PHE A 345 18.01 6.68 1.21
C PHE A 345 17.80 5.25 1.75
N GLY A 346 18.34 4.26 1.04
CA GLY A 346 18.42 2.87 1.50
C GLY A 346 17.10 2.11 1.49
N TYR A 347 16.18 2.46 0.59
CA TYR A 347 14.95 1.70 0.36
C TYR A 347 14.72 1.47 -1.14
N THR A 348 13.78 0.57 -1.44
CA THR A 348 13.22 0.35 -2.78
C THR A 348 11.70 0.09 -2.67
N TYR A 349 11.06 -0.25 -3.77
CA TYR A 349 9.69 -0.76 -3.85
C TYR A 349 9.67 -2.15 -4.52
N PRO A 350 8.64 -2.98 -4.25
CA PRO A 350 8.53 -4.31 -4.85
C PRO A 350 8.59 -4.32 -6.39
N GLU A 351 8.20 -3.22 -7.02
CA GLU A 351 8.17 -3.04 -8.47
C GLU A 351 9.50 -2.57 -9.06
N ILE A 352 10.52 -2.28 -8.23
CA ILE A 352 11.79 -1.67 -8.66
C ILE A 352 12.97 -2.56 -8.25
N ASP A 353 13.67 -3.07 -9.26
CA ASP A 353 14.89 -3.87 -9.14
C ASP A 353 16.07 -3.17 -9.83
N ASP A 354 16.49 -2.04 -9.27
CA ASP A 354 17.55 -1.17 -9.77
C ASP A 354 18.97 -1.62 -9.34
N TRP A 355 19.10 -2.85 -8.81
CA TRP A 355 20.40 -3.45 -8.47
C TRP A 355 20.76 -4.62 -9.39
N SER A 356 19.79 -5.32 -9.97
CA SER A 356 20.04 -6.42 -10.90
C SER A 356 19.84 -6.04 -12.37
N LYS A 357 19.19 -4.91 -12.66
CA LYS A 357 18.76 -4.50 -14.00
C LYS A 357 19.45 -3.24 -14.48
N GLU A 358 19.79 -3.24 -15.76
CA GLU A 358 20.19 -2.03 -16.48
C GLU A 358 19.00 -1.10 -16.70
N PRO A 359 19.20 0.22 -16.89
CA PRO A 359 18.11 1.21 -16.89
C PRO A 359 16.96 0.92 -17.87
N GLU A 360 17.27 0.47 -19.08
CA GLU A 360 16.24 0.13 -20.09
C GLU A 360 15.47 -1.15 -19.73
N GLU A 361 16.16 -2.16 -19.20
CA GLU A 361 15.51 -3.39 -18.72
C GLU A 361 14.62 -3.08 -17.52
N LEU A 362 15.10 -2.26 -16.59
CA LEU A 362 14.31 -1.78 -15.44
C LEU A 362 13.07 -1.01 -15.91
N ALA A 363 13.21 -0.10 -16.88
CA ALA A 363 12.08 0.64 -17.42
C ALA A 363 11.00 -0.29 -18.01
N ASN A 364 11.42 -1.33 -18.74
CA ASN A 364 10.51 -2.34 -19.30
C ASN A 364 9.84 -3.18 -18.21
N TYR A 365 10.61 -3.60 -17.20
CA TYR A 365 10.10 -4.35 -16.06
C TYR A 365 9.06 -3.54 -15.27
N VAL A 366 9.37 -2.29 -14.91
CA VAL A 366 8.47 -1.41 -14.15
C VAL A 366 7.23 -1.08 -14.97
N ARG A 367 7.34 -0.86 -16.28
CA ARG A 367 6.17 -0.67 -17.16
C ARG A 367 5.23 -1.88 -17.14
N ALA A 368 5.79 -3.10 -17.15
CA ALA A 368 4.98 -4.31 -17.01
C ALA A 368 4.29 -4.40 -15.64
N GLN A 369 4.95 -4.00 -14.56
CA GLN A 369 4.32 -3.92 -13.23
C GLN A 369 3.17 -2.90 -13.21
N VAL A 370 3.40 -1.68 -13.72
CA VAL A 370 2.39 -0.62 -13.82
C VAL A 370 1.17 -1.09 -14.61
N ASN A 371 1.38 -1.74 -15.77
CA ASN A 371 0.28 -2.29 -16.56
C ASN A 371 -0.48 -3.36 -15.78
N SER A 372 0.22 -4.28 -15.11
CA SER A 372 -0.42 -5.32 -14.30
C SER A 372 -1.25 -4.77 -13.14
N LEU A 373 -0.88 -3.61 -12.60
CA LEU A 373 -1.54 -3.00 -11.44
C LEU A 373 -2.69 -2.07 -11.83
N TYR A 374 -2.51 -1.26 -12.88
CA TYR A 374 -3.37 -0.11 -13.16
C TYR A 374 -3.96 -0.09 -14.57
N ASP A 375 -3.53 -0.95 -15.50
CA ASP A 375 -4.18 -1.05 -16.81
C ASP A 375 -5.56 -1.69 -16.67
N ARG A 376 -6.58 -0.84 -16.60
CA ARG A 376 -7.98 -1.27 -16.59
C ARG A 376 -8.58 -1.39 -18.00
N SER A 377 -7.79 -1.13 -19.05
CA SER A 377 -8.23 -1.26 -20.44
C SER A 377 -8.25 -2.71 -20.92
N THR A 378 -7.62 -3.62 -20.17
CA THR A 378 -7.41 -5.02 -20.59
C THR A 378 -8.10 -6.08 -19.76
N ASP A 379 -8.83 -5.81 -18.67
CA ASP A 379 -9.57 -6.87 -17.95
C ASP A 379 -10.78 -6.32 -17.20
N ILE A 380 -11.95 -6.32 -17.85
CA ILE A 380 -13.22 -6.04 -17.17
C ILE A 380 -14.10 -7.28 -17.28
N ILE A 381 -13.88 -8.23 -16.38
CA ILE A 381 -14.96 -9.13 -15.95
C ILE A 381 -15.75 -8.33 -14.90
N PRO A 382 -16.94 -7.83 -15.22
CA PRO A 382 -17.73 -7.09 -14.25
C PRO A 382 -18.23 -8.07 -13.17
N LEU A 383 -17.88 -7.81 -11.91
CA LEU A 383 -18.28 -8.63 -10.77
C LEU A 383 -19.40 -7.93 -9.98
N PRO A 384 -20.34 -8.68 -9.36
CA PRO A 384 -20.47 -10.13 -9.48
C PRO A 384 -21.06 -10.49 -10.85
N CYS A 385 -20.66 -11.63 -11.40
CA CYS A 385 -21.28 -12.21 -12.59
C CYS A 385 -21.32 -13.73 -12.51
N THR A 386 -22.08 -14.34 -13.41
CA THR A 386 -22.14 -15.79 -13.58
C THR A 386 -21.47 -16.15 -14.90
N LEU A 387 -20.53 -17.08 -14.84
CA LEU A 387 -19.99 -17.75 -16.02
C LEU A 387 -20.85 -18.97 -16.32
N ASN A 388 -21.51 -18.95 -17.47
CA ASN A 388 -22.21 -20.09 -18.03
C ASN A 388 -21.26 -20.84 -18.97
N LEU A 389 -21.09 -22.13 -18.72
CA LEU A 389 -20.40 -23.04 -19.64
C LEU A 389 -21.44 -23.63 -20.60
N MET A 390 -21.18 -23.47 -21.89
CA MET A 390 -22.05 -23.89 -22.98
C MET A 390 -21.44 -25.08 -23.72
N LEU A 391 -22.26 -26.06 -24.08
CA LEU A 391 -21.90 -27.15 -24.98
C LEU A 391 -23.07 -27.36 -25.95
N ASN A 392 -22.80 -27.33 -27.25
CA ASN A 392 -23.82 -27.49 -28.30
C ASN A 392 -25.04 -26.56 -28.11
N GLY A 393 -24.79 -25.31 -27.68
CA GLY A 393 -25.83 -24.30 -27.44
C GLY A 393 -26.66 -24.47 -26.16
N SER A 394 -26.35 -25.44 -25.31
CA SER A 394 -27.00 -25.65 -24.02
C SER A 394 -26.07 -25.33 -22.85
N VAL A 395 -26.62 -24.75 -21.77
CA VAL A 395 -25.86 -24.52 -20.53
C VAL A 395 -25.61 -25.87 -19.85
N VAL A 396 -24.33 -26.24 -19.70
CA VAL A 396 -23.91 -27.49 -19.04
C VAL A 396 -23.40 -27.27 -17.62
N GLY A 397 -23.11 -26.03 -17.23
CA GLY A 397 -22.71 -25.70 -15.87
C GLY A 397 -22.55 -24.20 -15.65
N ARG A 398 -22.45 -23.81 -14.38
CA ARG A 398 -22.34 -22.40 -13.97
C ARG A 398 -21.34 -22.23 -12.84
N VAL A 399 -20.61 -21.13 -12.86
CA VAL A 399 -19.76 -20.65 -11.76
C VAL A 399 -20.13 -19.21 -11.46
N ALA A 400 -20.37 -18.92 -10.19
CA ALA A 400 -20.52 -17.55 -9.72
C ALA A 400 -19.12 -16.94 -9.53
N LEU A 401 -18.86 -15.83 -10.19
CA LEU A 401 -17.70 -14.97 -9.96
C LEU A 401 -18.16 -13.85 -9.03
N LEU A 402 -17.79 -13.99 -7.76
CA LEU A 402 -18.19 -13.06 -6.69
C LEU A 402 -17.24 -11.86 -6.63
N THR A 403 -17.68 -10.78 -6.00
CA THR A 403 -16.85 -9.58 -5.74
C THR A 403 -15.74 -9.81 -4.71
N MET A 404 -15.65 -11.02 -4.15
CA MET A 404 -14.64 -11.43 -3.17
C MET A 404 -13.97 -12.74 -3.63
N PRO A 405 -12.65 -12.90 -3.48
CA PRO A 405 -11.70 -11.89 -2.97
C PRO A 405 -11.53 -10.72 -3.95
N ARG A 406 -11.34 -9.49 -3.44
CA ARG A 406 -11.18 -8.28 -4.27
C ARG A 406 -9.84 -8.25 -5.04
N THR A 407 -8.89 -9.10 -4.66
CA THR A 407 -7.59 -9.27 -5.30
C THR A 407 -7.18 -10.75 -5.32
N GLY A 408 -6.23 -11.10 -6.17
CA GLY A 408 -5.75 -12.47 -6.36
C GLY A 408 -6.57 -13.26 -7.37
N THR A 409 -6.24 -14.54 -7.54
CA THR A 409 -6.92 -15.44 -8.49
C THR A 409 -8.13 -16.08 -7.83
N ALA A 410 -9.32 -15.83 -8.38
CA ALA A 410 -10.50 -16.64 -8.08
C ALA A 410 -10.50 -17.88 -8.98
N SER A 411 -10.85 -19.03 -8.42
CA SER A 411 -11.00 -20.29 -9.17
C SER A 411 -12.36 -20.91 -8.87
N GLY A 412 -12.98 -21.50 -9.88
CA GLY A 412 -14.22 -22.25 -9.76
C GLY A 412 -14.15 -23.49 -10.62
N ASN A 413 -14.91 -24.52 -10.22
CA ASN A 413 -14.93 -25.81 -10.91
C ASN A 413 -16.35 -26.12 -11.37
N ILE A 414 -16.49 -26.66 -12.58
CA ILE A 414 -17.75 -27.20 -13.11
C ILE A 414 -17.57 -28.70 -13.25
N ALA A 415 -18.39 -29.47 -12.56
CA ALA A 415 -18.41 -30.92 -12.74
C ALA A 415 -19.08 -31.24 -14.09
N LEU A 416 -18.35 -31.90 -14.99
CA LEU A 416 -18.85 -32.34 -16.30
C LEU A 416 -19.30 -33.80 -16.28
N ARG A 417 -19.73 -34.30 -15.11
CA ARG A 417 -20.25 -35.67 -14.99
C ARG A 417 -21.67 -35.69 -15.53
N ASP A 418 -21.97 -36.68 -16.37
CA ASP A 418 -23.31 -36.92 -16.95
C ASP A 418 -23.82 -35.81 -17.90
N LEU A 419 -22.96 -35.27 -18.77
CA LEU A 419 -23.37 -34.29 -19.79
C LEU A 419 -24.24 -34.93 -20.88
N LYS A 420 -25.56 -34.96 -20.64
CA LYS A 420 -26.58 -35.34 -21.63
C LYS A 420 -27.01 -34.14 -22.47
N GLY A 421 -26.15 -33.68 -23.37
CA GLY A 421 -26.39 -32.52 -24.24
C GLY A 421 -26.60 -32.89 -25.72
N GLY A 422 -27.78 -33.42 -26.08
CA GLY A 422 -28.16 -33.70 -27.48
C GLY A 422 -27.71 -35.07 -28.01
N ASN A 423 -27.80 -35.28 -29.33
CA ASN A 423 -27.59 -36.59 -30.01
C ASN A 423 -26.16 -37.17 -29.90
N GLN A 424 -25.21 -36.47 -29.28
CA GLN A 424 -23.86 -36.95 -28.96
C GLN A 424 -23.44 -36.41 -27.58
N GLY A 425 -23.71 -37.16 -26.52
CA GLY A 425 -23.11 -36.92 -25.21
C GLY A 425 -21.65 -37.39 -25.18
N ILE A 426 -20.91 -37.01 -24.13
CA ILE A 426 -19.56 -37.57 -23.87
C ILE A 426 -19.61 -38.98 -23.27
N ASP A 427 -20.83 -39.49 -23.02
CA ASP A 427 -21.08 -40.82 -22.47
C ASP A 427 -20.50 -41.90 -23.42
N GLY A 428 -19.48 -42.61 -22.95
CA GLY A 428 -18.81 -43.68 -23.69
C GLY A 428 -17.53 -43.25 -24.43
N MET A 429 -17.17 -41.96 -24.44
CA MET A 429 -15.89 -41.50 -24.99
C MET A 429 -14.72 -41.91 -24.09
N GLY A 430 -13.58 -42.25 -24.70
CA GLY A 430 -12.32 -42.39 -23.96
C GLY A 430 -11.84 -41.03 -23.39
N PRO A 431 -11.00 -40.99 -22.34
CA PRO A 431 -10.57 -39.73 -21.72
C PRO A 431 -9.98 -38.71 -22.70
N ASP A 432 -9.09 -39.13 -23.60
CA ASP A 432 -8.45 -38.23 -24.56
C ASP A 432 -9.42 -37.76 -25.66
N GLU A 433 -10.38 -38.60 -26.05
CA GLU A 433 -11.45 -38.26 -26.99
C GLU A 433 -12.41 -37.25 -26.38
N ALA A 434 -12.81 -37.45 -25.12
CA ALA A 434 -13.65 -36.52 -24.39
C ALA A 434 -12.98 -35.16 -24.19
N VAL A 435 -11.69 -35.14 -23.81
CA VAL A 435 -10.90 -33.91 -23.70
C VAL A 435 -10.85 -33.17 -25.03
N LYS A 436 -10.57 -33.87 -26.13
CA LYS A 436 -10.53 -33.28 -27.47
C LYS A 436 -11.90 -32.71 -27.86
N TYR A 437 -12.95 -33.50 -27.71
CA TYR A 437 -14.32 -33.08 -28.03
C TYR A 437 -14.73 -31.84 -27.24
N LEU A 438 -14.51 -31.83 -25.93
CA LEU A 438 -14.83 -30.69 -25.07
C LEU A 438 -13.98 -29.46 -25.43
N SER A 439 -12.69 -29.64 -25.69
CA SER A 439 -11.81 -28.55 -26.13
C SER A 439 -12.26 -27.94 -27.46
N GLU A 440 -12.92 -28.72 -28.32
CA GLU A 440 -13.43 -28.29 -29.63
C GLU A 440 -14.89 -27.80 -29.62
N ASN A 441 -15.68 -28.03 -28.57
CA ASN A 441 -17.10 -27.69 -28.56
C ASN A 441 -17.59 -26.85 -27.37
N ILE A 442 -16.76 -26.63 -26.35
CA ILE A 442 -17.11 -25.74 -25.24
C ILE A 442 -17.04 -24.26 -25.67
N GLU A 443 -18.06 -23.51 -25.23
CA GLU A 443 -18.15 -22.06 -25.32
C GLU A 443 -18.53 -21.47 -23.95
N ILE A 444 -18.33 -20.17 -23.76
CA ILE A 444 -18.66 -19.48 -22.51
C ILE A 444 -19.52 -18.24 -22.75
N GLU A 445 -20.34 -17.92 -21.75
CA GLU A 445 -21.15 -16.71 -21.69
C GLU A 445 -21.09 -16.13 -20.27
N LEU A 446 -20.78 -14.83 -20.15
CA LEU A 446 -20.80 -14.12 -18.87
C LEU A 446 -22.11 -13.34 -18.74
N ARG A 447 -22.80 -13.47 -17.60
CA ARG A 447 -24.03 -12.72 -17.28
C ARG A 447 -23.95 -11.98 -15.96
N LEU A 448 -24.40 -10.73 -15.99
CA LEU A 448 -24.63 -9.92 -14.79
C LEU A 448 -25.88 -10.39 -14.02
N PRO A 449 -26.08 -9.98 -12.75
CA PRO A 449 -27.27 -10.35 -11.96
C PRO A 449 -28.60 -9.88 -12.58
N ASN A 450 -28.55 -8.84 -13.42
CA ASN A 450 -29.69 -8.33 -14.19
C ASN A 450 -29.88 -9.06 -15.55
N ASN A 451 -29.21 -10.20 -15.75
CA ASN A 451 -29.19 -11.02 -16.97
C ASN A 451 -28.52 -10.39 -18.22
N THR A 452 -27.88 -9.22 -18.10
CA THR A 452 -27.12 -8.64 -19.22
C THR A 452 -25.91 -9.50 -19.57
N VAL A 453 -25.73 -9.79 -20.87
CA VAL A 453 -24.58 -10.54 -21.40
C VAL A 453 -23.37 -9.61 -21.54
N VAL A 454 -22.23 -10.04 -21.01
CA VAL A 454 -20.96 -9.30 -21.07
C VAL A 454 -20.16 -9.74 -22.28
N GLN A 455 -19.57 -8.79 -23.01
CA GLN A 455 -18.65 -9.10 -24.11
C GLN A 455 -17.32 -9.61 -23.52
N ILE A 456 -16.97 -10.86 -23.80
CA ILE A 456 -15.78 -11.53 -23.24
C ILE A 456 -14.48 -11.24 -24.01
N ASP A 457 -14.57 -10.50 -25.11
CA ASP A 457 -13.44 -10.26 -26.02
C ASP A 457 -12.30 -9.45 -25.34
N ASN A 458 -12.57 -8.89 -24.15
CA ASN A 458 -11.65 -8.10 -23.32
C ASN A 458 -11.41 -8.70 -21.91
N ALA A 459 -11.35 -10.03 -21.77
CA ALA A 459 -11.12 -10.73 -20.49
C ALA A 459 -9.90 -11.71 -20.49
N PRO A 460 -8.68 -11.29 -20.87
CA PRO A 460 -7.47 -12.12 -20.90
C PRO A 460 -7.08 -12.78 -19.56
N SER A 461 -7.54 -12.26 -18.43
CA SER A 461 -7.38 -12.91 -17.11
C SER A 461 -8.16 -14.21 -16.95
N LEU A 462 -9.26 -14.39 -17.69
CA LEU A 462 -10.07 -15.61 -17.62
C LEU A 462 -9.34 -16.74 -18.35
N LYS A 463 -9.00 -17.80 -17.61
CA LYS A 463 -8.39 -19.02 -18.17
C LYS A 463 -9.28 -20.21 -17.92
N LEU A 464 -9.43 -21.05 -18.94
CA LEU A 464 -10.16 -22.31 -18.87
C LEU A 464 -9.19 -23.48 -19.03
N GLU A 465 -9.35 -24.49 -18.18
CA GLU A 465 -8.67 -25.77 -18.34
C GLU A 465 -9.67 -26.92 -18.11
N ILE A 466 -9.51 -27.99 -18.89
CA ILE A 466 -10.17 -29.27 -18.62
C ILE A 466 -9.24 -30.10 -17.75
N GLN A 467 -9.79 -30.69 -16.69
CA GLN A 467 -9.09 -31.65 -15.86
C GLN A 467 -9.73 -33.02 -16.00
N ASP A 468 -8.97 -34.02 -16.43
CA ASP A 468 -9.37 -35.42 -16.36
C ASP A 468 -8.54 -36.16 -15.31
N MET A 469 -9.17 -37.09 -14.60
CA MET A 469 -8.55 -37.88 -13.54
C MET A 469 -9.19 -39.26 -13.50
N THR A 470 -8.37 -40.26 -13.19
CA THR A 470 -8.88 -41.60 -12.90
C THR A 470 -9.61 -41.61 -11.56
N TYR A 471 -10.60 -42.49 -11.45
CA TYR A 471 -11.44 -42.62 -10.28
C TYR A 471 -11.58 -44.10 -9.93
N THR A 472 -11.43 -44.43 -8.66
CA THR A 472 -11.76 -45.75 -8.12
C THR A 472 -12.99 -45.63 -7.25
N ALA A 473 -14.00 -46.46 -7.55
CA ALA A 473 -15.27 -46.46 -6.84
C ALA A 473 -15.08 -46.75 -5.34
N PRO A 474 -15.93 -46.18 -4.48
CA PRO A 474 -15.89 -46.48 -3.06
C PRO A 474 -16.13 -47.97 -2.84
N VAL A 475 -15.29 -48.59 -2.01
CA VAL A 475 -15.37 -50.02 -1.69
C VAL A 475 -16.54 -50.36 -0.77
N SER A 476 -17.18 -49.35 -0.18
CA SER A 476 -18.36 -49.49 0.68
C SER A 476 -19.12 -48.17 0.81
N ASN A 477 -20.32 -48.22 1.37
CA ASN A 477 -21.15 -47.03 1.63
C ASN A 477 -20.56 -46.08 2.70
N SER A 478 -19.53 -46.52 3.43
CA SER A 478 -18.80 -45.70 4.40
C SER A 478 -17.43 -45.24 3.91
N SER A 479 -17.11 -45.44 2.63
CA SER A 479 -15.83 -45.02 2.03
C SER A 479 -16.08 -43.96 0.97
N PHE A 480 -15.21 -42.95 0.93
CA PHE A 480 -15.17 -42.03 -0.21
C PHE A 480 -14.48 -42.70 -1.40
N PRO A 481 -14.74 -42.24 -2.63
CA PRO A 481 -13.97 -42.66 -3.77
C PRO A 481 -12.54 -42.11 -3.75
N CYS A 482 -11.62 -42.84 -4.37
CA CYS A 482 -10.24 -42.39 -4.54
C CYS A 482 -10.06 -41.73 -5.91
N LEU A 483 -9.54 -40.50 -5.93
CA LEU A 483 -9.20 -39.77 -7.14
C LEU A 483 -7.70 -39.90 -7.42
N GLY A 484 -7.35 -40.20 -8.67
CA GLY A 484 -5.96 -40.18 -9.14
C GLY A 484 -5.46 -38.75 -9.41
N THR A 485 -4.21 -38.66 -9.87
CA THR A 485 -3.61 -37.38 -10.26
C THR A 485 -4.34 -36.80 -11.49
N ALA A 486 -4.70 -35.52 -11.43
CA ALA A 486 -5.34 -34.81 -12.54
C ALA A 486 -4.33 -34.52 -13.68
N ARG A 487 -4.70 -34.86 -14.92
CA ARG A 487 -4.09 -34.28 -16.11
C ARG A 487 -4.84 -32.99 -16.46
N ARG A 488 -4.11 -31.95 -16.89
CA ARG A 488 -4.66 -30.61 -17.15
C ARG A 488 -4.45 -30.21 -18.60
N TRP A 489 -5.50 -29.71 -19.23
CA TRP A 489 -5.52 -29.36 -20.65
C TRP A 489 -6.04 -27.92 -20.79
N PRO A 490 -5.17 -26.95 -21.11
CA PRO A 490 -5.61 -25.58 -21.38
C PRO A 490 -6.56 -25.55 -22.58
N VAL A 491 -7.65 -24.79 -22.48
CA VAL A 491 -8.67 -24.69 -23.52
C VAL A 491 -8.77 -23.24 -24.01
N PRO A 492 -8.81 -22.99 -25.33
CA PRO A 492 -9.04 -21.64 -25.84
C PRO A 492 -10.42 -21.13 -25.44
N MET A 493 -10.49 -19.86 -25.03
CA MET A 493 -11.77 -19.22 -24.76
C MET A 493 -12.52 -18.99 -26.07
N ARG A 494 -13.74 -19.53 -26.15
CA ARG A 494 -14.67 -19.25 -27.24
C ARG A 494 -15.96 -18.69 -26.70
N ARG A 495 -16.41 -17.64 -27.36
CA ARG A 495 -17.65 -16.95 -27.04
C ARG A 495 -18.84 -17.72 -27.58
N PHE A 496 -19.86 -17.92 -26.74
CA PHE A 496 -21.17 -18.33 -27.22
C PHE A 496 -21.78 -17.21 -28.07
N LYS A 497 -21.92 -17.47 -29.38
CA LYS A 497 -22.66 -16.60 -30.31
C LYS A 497 -24.04 -17.21 -30.44
N GLY A 498 -24.96 -16.86 -29.55
CA GLY A 498 -26.35 -17.30 -29.69
C GLY A 498 -26.88 -17.00 -31.09
N ASN A 499 -27.77 -17.86 -31.59
CA ASN A 499 -28.55 -17.58 -32.80
C ASN A 499 -29.55 -16.45 -32.56
#